data_AF-A0A1V3X2P7-F1
#
_entry.id   AF-A0A1V3X2P7-F1
#
_cell.length_a   1.000
_cell.length_b   1.000
_cell.length_c   1.000
_cell.angle_alpha   90.00
_cell.angle_beta   90.00
_cell.angle_gamma   90.00
#
_symmetry.space_group_name_H-M   'P 1'
#
loop_
_entity.id
_entity.type
_entity.pdbx_description
1 polymer ?
#
loop_
_entity_poly.entity_id
_entity_poly.type
_entity_poly.pdbx_seq_one_letter_code
_entity_poly.pdbx_strand_id
1 'polypeptide(L)'
;MITAQRGNVSLSDLGPAVYNGSSPALPVAAGLIVVAALSRSAQIPFHRWLPATLAAPTPVSALLHAGVVNAGGVLLVRLSPIVSGSAAAMGLAFTAGTLSMLYGGVVMLTKSDIKGSLVYSTMAQMGFMILTCGLGLSAAAVFHLVGHGFYKATLFLSSGSAIAKRRQKAARPTAPALTPARWAAVHAAALLLPAAALYVASSIVRLPNAEHGSAQVLLVFTWATAAAALTGWLARSPGARAALIGAVALLAAAIGYVALVGAVTGFLAPDLPPVTVPSASTAGIVAVAVILATLTLLPRAPANGWFGRLQRALYAKALVAGHVPATRPQQTPNTQLTGALQ
;
A
#
# COMPACT_ATOMS: atom_id res chain seq x y z
N MET A 1 -1.67 -31.75 -4.96
CA MET A 1 -1.27 -32.08 -3.56
C MET A 1 -2.49 -32.20 -2.66
N ILE A 2 -3.24 -31.12 -2.40
CA ILE A 2 -4.47 -31.19 -1.59
C ILE A 2 -5.46 -32.20 -2.19
N THR A 3 -5.71 -32.12 -3.51
CA THR A 3 -6.56 -33.08 -4.23
C THR A 3 -6.02 -34.51 -4.19
N ALA A 4 -4.70 -34.68 -4.22
CA ALA A 4 -4.07 -36.00 -4.19
C ALA A 4 -4.14 -36.65 -2.80
N GLN A 5 -4.25 -35.85 -1.72
CA GLN A 5 -4.35 -36.35 -0.34
C GLN A 5 -5.79 -36.48 0.14
N ARG A 6 -6.73 -35.68 -0.38
CA ARG A 6 -8.11 -35.60 0.15
C ARG A 6 -9.20 -35.68 -0.91
N GLY A 7 -8.87 -35.87 -2.19
CA GLY A 7 -9.84 -35.82 -3.28
C GLY A 7 -10.32 -34.39 -3.58
N ASN A 8 -11.43 -34.26 -4.28
CA ASN A 8 -12.01 -32.95 -4.56
C ASN A 8 -12.60 -32.36 -3.28
N VAL A 9 -12.09 -31.21 -2.85
CA VAL A 9 -12.56 -30.50 -1.65
C VAL A 9 -13.08 -29.14 -2.09
N SER A 10 -14.31 -28.79 -1.70
CA SER A 10 -14.84 -27.44 -1.91
C SER A 10 -14.06 -26.44 -1.06
N LEU A 11 -13.89 -25.22 -1.56
CA LEU A 11 -13.26 -24.15 -0.78
C LEU A 11 -14.00 -23.86 0.54
N SER A 12 -15.33 -24.06 0.56
CA SER A 12 -16.16 -23.94 1.77
C SER A 12 -15.79 -24.95 2.86
N ASP A 13 -15.22 -26.08 2.46
CA ASP A 13 -14.96 -27.22 3.34
C ASP A 13 -13.51 -27.22 3.85
N LEU A 14 -12.72 -26.19 3.47
CA LEU A 14 -11.38 -25.93 3.98
C LEU A 14 -11.44 -25.38 5.42
N GLY A 15 -11.88 -26.22 6.36
CA GLY A 15 -11.95 -25.91 7.78
C GLY A 15 -10.73 -26.35 8.59
N PRO A 16 -10.67 -26.00 9.89
CA PRO A 16 -9.57 -26.33 10.81
C PRO A 16 -9.16 -27.81 10.80
N ALA A 17 -10.13 -28.71 10.62
CA ALA A 17 -9.92 -30.16 10.57
C ALA A 17 -9.08 -30.63 9.35
N VAL A 18 -8.94 -29.81 8.30
CA VAL A 18 -8.04 -30.07 7.17
C VAL A 18 -6.57 -29.99 7.59
N TYR A 19 -6.25 -29.32 8.71
CA TYR A 19 -4.88 -29.04 9.17
C TYR A 19 -4.32 -29.99 10.23
N ASN A 20 -5.13 -30.92 10.76
CA ASN A 20 -4.72 -31.85 11.83
C ASN A 20 -3.79 -33.00 11.37
N GLY A 21 -3.01 -32.81 10.31
CA GLY A 21 -2.03 -33.78 9.84
C GLY A 21 -0.66 -33.13 9.67
N SER A 22 0.36 -33.72 10.29
CA SER A 22 1.79 -33.45 10.09
C SER A 22 2.28 -33.88 8.70
N SER A 23 1.54 -33.48 7.66
CA SER A 23 1.88 -33.76 6.27
C SER A 23 2.87 -32.70 5.76
N PRO A 24 4.05 -33.08 5.25
CA PRO A 24 5.00 -32.13 4.66
C PRO A 24 4.44 -31.42 3.42
N ALA A 25 3.31 -31.87 2.87
CA ALA A 25 2.67 -31.23 1.73
C ALA A 25 1.95 -29.91 2.06
N LEU A 26 1.53 -29.70 3.31
CA LEU A 26 0.80 -28.49 3.70
C LEU A 26 1.69 -27.24 3.63
N PRO A 27 2.91 -27.21 4.22
CA PRO A 27 3.83 -26.08 4.05
C PRO A 27 4.20 -25.79 2.59
N VAL A 28 4.36 -26.83 1.76
CA VAL A 28 4.67 -26.68 0.33
C VAL A 28 3.49 -26.04 -0.41
N ALA A 29 2.27 -26.53 -0.19
CA ALA A 29 1.07 -25.95 -0.80
C ALA A 29 0.86 -24.49 -0.37
N ALA A 30 0.99 -24.20 0.93
CA ALA A 30 0.90 -22.85 1.47
C ALA A 30 1.96 -21.91 0.86
N GLY A 31 3.20 -22.37 0.74
CA GLY A 31 4.28 -21.63 0.09
C GLY A 31 3.99 -21.31 -1.38
N LEU A 32 3.49 -22.29 -2.15
CA LEU A 32 3.12 -22.10 -3.55
C LEU A 32 1.95 -21.12 -3.71
N ILE A 33 0.96 -21.15 -2.80
CA ILE A 33 -0.13 -20.16 -2.77
C ILE A 33 0.42 -18.75 -2.55
N VAL A 34 1.38 -18.59 -1.62
CA VAL A 34 2.05 -17.30 -1.40
C VAL A 34 2.81 -16.85 -2.64
N VAL A 35 3.58 -17.72 -3.29
CA VAL A 35 4.29 -17.38 -4.53
C VAL A 35 3.31 -16.96 -5.64
N ALA A 36 2.18 -17.64 -5.78
CA ALA A 36 1.13 -17.27 -6.73
C ALA A 36 0.54 -15.88 -6.41
N ALA A 37 0.30 -15.58 -5.14
CA ALA A 37 -0.17 -14.27 -4.70
C ALA A 37 0.87 -13.17 -4.97
N LEU A 38 2.16 -13.42 -4.72
CA LEU A 38 3.25 -12.49 -5.02
C LEU A 38 3.31 -12.17 -6.52
N SER A 39 3.16 -13.19 -7.37
CA SER A 39 3.11 -13.02 -8.82
C SER A 39 1.93 -12.15 -9.26
N ARG A 40 0.72 -12.49 -8.82
CA ARG A 40 -0.52 -11.77 -9.19
C ARG A 40 -0.62 -10.35 -8.64
N SER A 41 0.03 -10.08 -7.51
CA SER A 41 0.06 -8.74 -6.90
C SER A 41 1.28 -7.91 -7.30
N ALA A 42 2.11 -8.36 -8.26
CA ALA A 42 3.33 -7.67 -8.70
C ALA A 42 4.35 -7.39 -7.58
N GLN A 43 4.61 -8.38 -6.75
CA GLN A 43 5.56 -8.29 -5.65
C GLN A 43 6.94 -8.80 -6.07
N ILE A 44 7.99 -8.46 -5.31
CA ILE A 44 9.35 -8.98 -5.56
C ILE A 44 9.34 -10.52 -5.42
N PRO A 45 9.92 -11.27 -6.39
CA PRO A 45 10.68 -10.83 -7.58
C PRO A 45 9.83 -10.60 -8.85
N PHE A 46 8.55 -10.93 -8.85
CA PHE A 46 7.61 -10.87 -9.99
C PHE A 46 7.06 -9.48 -10.34
N HIS A 47 7.59 -8.41 -9.77
CA HIS A 47 7.06 -7.04 -9.90
C HIS A 47 7.17 -6.42 -11.30
N ARG A 48 7.98 -6.97 -12.20
CA ARG A 48 8.33 -6.34 -13.49
C ARG A 48 7.17 -6.15 -14.46
N TRP A 49 6.12 -6.96 -14.36
CA TRP A 49 4.96 -6.81 -15.26
C TRP A 49 4.15 -5.55 -14.96
N LEU A 50 4.16 -5.05 -13.72
CA LEU A 50 3.36 -3.91 -13.32
C LEU A 50 3.88 -2.59 -13.92
N PRO A 51 5.19 -2.29 -13.97
CA PRO A 51 5.69 -1.15 -14.75
C PRO A 51 5.44 -1.26 -16.25
N ALA A 52 5.33 -2.46 -16.82
CA ALA A 52 5.06 -2.64 -18.24
C ALA A 52 3.64 -2.16 -18.63
N THR A 53 2.71 -2.03 -17.68
CA THR A 53 1.35 -1.50 -17.91
C THR A 53 1.33 0.01 -18.17
N LEU A 54 2.45 0.72 -18.03
CA LEU A 54 2.54 2.16 -18.29
C LEU A 54 2.19 2.53 -19.73
N ALA A 55 2.42 1.61 -20.68
CA ALA A 55 2.04 1.77 -22.07
C ALA A 55 0.52 1.65 -22.32
N ALA A 56 -0.24 1.12 -21.34
CA ALA A 56 -1.66 0.91 -21.51
C ALA A 56 -2.45 2.24 -21.47
N PRO A 57 -3.61 2.30 -22.17
CA PRO A 57 -4.55 3.41 -22.04
C PRO A 57 -4.98 3.59 -20.58
N THR A 58 -5.25 4.84 -20.19
CA THR A 58 -5.52 5.19 -18.79
C THR A 58 -6.65 4.37 -18.12
N PRO A 59 -7.78 4.05 -18.78
CA PRO A 59 -8.79 3.17 -18.20
C PRO A 59 -8.31 1.73 -17.98
N VAL A 60 -7.46 1.22 -18.87
CA VAL A 60 -6.84 -0.11 -18.74
C VAL A 60 -5.85 -0.11 -17.58
N SER A 61 -5.01 0.93 -17.46
CA SER A 61 -4.14 1.08 -16.28
C SER A 61 -4.98 1.17 -14.99
N ALA A 62 -6.11 1.88 -14.99
CA ALA A 62 -7.00 1.93 -13.83
C ALA A 62 -7.48 0.52 -13.42
N LEU A 63 -7.96 -0.28 -14.38
CA LEU A 63 -8.39 -1.66 -14.12
C LEU A 63 -7.26 -2.56 -13.62
N LEU A 64 -6.08 -2.49 -14.26
CA LEU A 64 -4.94 -3.34 -13.90
C LEU A 64 -4.44 -3.02 -12.48
N HIS A 65 -4.37 -1.73 -12.14
CA HIS A 65 -3.82 -1.26 -10.86
C HIS A 65 -4.83 -1.21 -9.72
N ALA A 66 -6.12 -1.14 -10.00
CA ALA A 66 -7.16 -1.16 -8.97
C ALA A 66 -7.75 -2.57 -8.76
N GLY A 67 -7.90 -3.33 -9.84
CA GLY A 67 -8.59 -4.62 -9.85
C GLY A 67 -7.64 -5.81 -9.97
N VAL A 68 -6.86 -5.91 -11.04
CA VAL A 68 -6.12 -7.16 -11.32
C VAL A 68 -5.09 -7.48 -10.24
N VAL A 69 -4.37 -6.48 -9.74
CA VAL A 69 -3.41 -6.66 -8.64
C VAL A 69 -4.05 -7.13 -7.33
N ASN A 70 -5.35 -6.90 -7.12
CA ASN A 70 -6.06 -7.36 -5.93
C ASN A 70 -6.19 -8.89 -5.89
N ALA A 71 -6.04 -9.58 -7.02
CA ALA A 71 -6.22 -11.03 -7.11
C ALA A 71 -5.31 -11.81 -6.15
N GLY A 72 -4.06 -11.38 -5.94
CA GLY A 72 -3.17 -12.05 -4.99
C GLY A 72 -3.62 -11.86 -3.53
N GLY A 73 -4.19 -10.70 -3.19
CA GLY A 73 -4.81 -10.47 -1.88
C GLY A 73 -6.03 -11.32 -1.64
N VAL A 74 -6.94 -11.34 -2.61
CA VAL A 74 -8.15 -12.18 -2.57
C VAL A 74 -7.77 -13.65 -2.40
N LEU A 75 -6.74 -14.12 -3.12
CA LEU A 75 -6.24 -15.48 -2.99
C LEU A 75 -5.77 -15.79 -1.56
N LEU A 76 -4.95 -14.92 -0.96
CA LEU A 76 -4.44 -15.14 0.41
C LEU A 76 -5.53 -15.07 1.46
N VAL A 77 -6.53 -14.18 1.31
CA VAL A 77 -7.66 -14.10 2.23
C VAL A 77 -8.53 -15.35 2.12
N ARG A 78 -8.86 -15.79 0.89
CA ARG A 78 -9.72 -16.95 0.65
C ARG A 78 -9.07 -18.28 1.07
N LEU A 79 -7.75 -18.38 0.92
CA LEU A 79 -6.97 -19.55 1.32
C LEU A 79 -6.22 -19.32 2.65
N SER A 80 -6.65 -18.32 3.43
CA SER A 80 -6.02 -18.02 4.73
C SER A 80 -5.99 -19.22 5.65
N PRO A 81 -7.00 -20.12 5.69
CA PRO A 81 -6.94 -21.31 6.54
C PRO A 81 -5.76 -22.25 6.20
N ILE A 82 -5.38 -22.35 4.91
CA ILE A 82 -4.21 -23.13 4.48
C ILE A 82 -2.91 -22.38 4.79
N VAL A 83 -2.87 -21.09 4.49
CA VAL A 83 -1.66 -20.27 4.65
C VAL A 83 -1.30 -20.10 6.13
N SER A 84 -2.29 -19.94 7.01
CA SER A 84 -2.10 -19.81 8.46
C SER A 84 -1.60 -21.10 9.11
N GLY A 85 -1.82 -22.25 8.48
CA GLY A 85 -1.27 -23.55 8.91
C GLY A 85 0.24 -23.68 8.70
N SER A 86 0.91 -22.72 8.06
CA SER A 86 2.36 -22.75 7.83
C SER A 86 3.03 -21.43 8.21
N ALA A 87 3.76 -21.44 9.33
CA ALA A 87 4.56 -20.30 9.77
C ALA A 87 5.59 -19.86 8.72
N ALA A 88 6.15 -20.80 7.95
CA ALA A 88 7.06 -20.50 6.85
C ALA A 88 6.38 -19.72 5.72
N ALA A 89 5.15 -20.10 5.34
CA ALA A 89 4.39 -19.38 4.31
C ALA A 89 3.98 -17.98 4.78
N MET A 90 3.52 -17.85 6.04
CA MET A 90 3.21 -16.54 6.65
C MET A 90 4.45 -15.63 6.71
N GLY A 91 5.60 -16.17 7.13
CA GLY A 91 6.87 -15.46 7.15
C GLY A 91 7.32 -15.02 5.75
N LEU A 92 7.13 -15.86 4.73
CA LEU A 92 7.41 -15.50 3.34
C LEU A 92 6.52 -14.35 2.86
N ALA A 93 5.21 -14.40 3.13
CA ALA A 93 4.29 -13.32 2.77
C ALA A 93 4.68 -12.01 3.50
N PHE A 94 4.94 -12.07 4.80
CA PHE A 94 5.36 -10.92 5.60
C PHE A 94 6.64 -10.27 5.04
N THR A 95 7.68 -11.08 4.81
CA THR A 95 8.99 -10.58 4.34
C THR A 95 8.91 -10.04 2.91
N ALA A 96 8.31 -10.78 1.98
CA ALA A 96 8.16 -10.34 0.59
C ALA A 96 7.27 -9.10 0.45
N GLY A 97 6.18 -9.03 1.23
CA GLY A 97 5.31 -7.86 1.31
C GLY A 97 6.04 -6.63 1.85
N THR A 98 6.80 -6.78 2.94
CA THR A 98 7.64 -5.71 3.50
C THR A 98 8.64 -5.18 2.47
N LEU A 99 9.41 -6.07 1.84
CA LEU A 99 10.43 -5.69 0.86
C LEU A 99 9.82 -4.97 -0.34
N SER A 100 8.70 -5.47 -0.86
CA SER A 100 8.01 -4.87 -2.00
C SER A 100 7.38 -3.53 -1.66
N MET A 101 6.84 -3.40 -0.44
CA MET A 101 6.31 -2.14 0.08
C MET A 101 7.40 -1.07 0.16
N LEU A 102 8.55 -1.40 0.75
CA LEU A 102 9.67 -0.47 0.88
C LEU A 102 10.27 -0.12 -0.49
N TYR A 103 10.50 -1.11 -1.35
CA TYR A 103 11.02 -0.90 -2.69
C TYR A 103 10.08 -0.02 -3.52
N GLY A 104 8.78 -0.34 -3.57
CA GLY A 104 7.79 0.46 -4.28
C GLY A 104 7.70 1.88 -3.74
N GLY A 105 7.74 2.04 -2.41
CA GLY A 105 7.74 3.33 -1.73
C GLY A 105 8.93 4.20 -2.14
N VAL A 106 10.14 3.64 -2.13
CA VAL A 106 11.36 4.37 -2.52
C VAL A 106 11.36 4.71 -4.01
N VAL A 107 11.04 3.74 -4.89
CA VAL A 107 11.06 3.98 -6.34
C VAL A 107 9.98 4.99 -6.76
N MET A 108 8.81 4.98 -6.13
CA MET A 108 7.78 5.99 -6.39
C MET A 108 8.29 7.43 -6.22
N LEU A 109 9.16 7.66 -5.22
CA LEU A 109 9.71 8.99 -4.94
C LEU A 109 10.69 9.48 -6.01
N THR A 110 11.20 8.59 -6.85
CA THR A 110 12.15 8.94 -7.92
C THR A 110 11.51 9.09 -9.29
N LYS A 111 10.24 8.68 -9.45
CA LYS A 111 9.53 8.80 -10.72
C LYS A 111 9.11 10.24 -10.96
N SER A 112 9.56 10.79 -12.10
CA SER A 112 9.25 12.15 -12.54
C SER A 112 7.86 12.29 -13.14
N ASP A 113 7.28 11.18 -13.61
CA ASP A 113 5.96 11.13 -14.24
C ASP A 113 4.87 10.63 -13.28
N ILE A 114 3.64 11.12 -13.46
CA ILE A 114 2.51 10.81 -12.57
C ILE A 114 2.15 9.32 -12.65
N LYS A 115 2.08 8.73 -13.84
CA LYS A 115 1.68 7.33 -14.02
C LYS A 115 2.71 6.38 -13.40
N GLY A 116 4.00 6.61 -13.61
CA GLY A 116 5.11 5.87 -13.01
C GLY A 116 5.06 5.93 -11.49
N SER A 117 4.84 7.11 -10.91
CA SER A 117 4.65 7.25 -9.47
C SER A 117 3.41 6.46 -8.98
N LEU A 118 2.30 6.45 -9.74
CA LEU A 118 1.10 5.68 -9.42
C LEU A 118 1.32 4.15 -9.50
N VAL A 119 2.11 3.67 -10.46
CA VAL A 119 2.49 2.26 -10.58
C VAL A 119 3.21 1.80 -9.31
N TYR A 120 4.26 2.51 -8.89
CA TYR A 120 5.06 2.08 -7.76
C TYR A 120 4.37 2.29 -6.40
N SER A 121 3.45 3.26 -6.27
CA SER A 121 2.54 3.27 -5.11
C SER A 121 1.60 2.08 -5.09
N THR A 122 1.21 1.54 -6.24
CA THR A 122 0.37 0.32 -6.31
C THR A 122 1.17 -0.86 -5.77
N MET A 123 2.41 -1.04 -6.25
CA MET A 123 3.32 -2.04 -5.69
C MET A 123 3.49 -1.86 -4.18
N ALA A 124 3.63 -0.63 -3.70
CA ALA A 124 3.80 -0.35 -2.29
C ALA A 124 2.56 -0.73 -1.44
N GLN A 125 1.37 -0.32 -1.89
CA GLN A 125 0.10 -0.61 -1.21
C GLN A 125 -0.23 -2.10 -1.24
N MET A 126 -0.02 -2.77 -2.38
CA MET A 126 -0.19 -4.21 -2.48
C MET A 126 0.83 -4.99 -1.65
N GLY A 127 2.07 -4.49 -1.51
CA GLY A 127 3.06 -5.07 -0.61
C GLY A 127 2.65 -4.96 0.85
N PHE A 128 2.09 -3.81 1.25
CA PHE A 128 1.48 -3.67 2.57
C PHE A 128 0.34 -4.67 2.76
N MET A 129 -0.52 -4.85 1.76
CA MET A 129 -1.60 -5.83 1.84
C MET A 129 -1.07 -7.28 1.97
N ILE A 130 -0.02 -7.66 1.24
CA ILE A 130 0.58 -9.00 1.36
C ILE A 130 1.21 -9.18 2.75
N LEU A 131 1.85 -8.13 3.28
CA LEU A 131 2.33 -8.10 4.66
C LEU A 131 1.18 -8.32 5.65
N THR A 132 0.02 -7.67 5.46
CA THR A 132 -1.12 -7.85 6.37
C THR A 132 -1.66 -9.27 6.35
N CYS A 133 -1.71 -9.91 5.16
CA CYS A 133 -2.04 -11.33 5.06
C CYS A 133 -1.00 -12.22 5.75
N GLY A 134 0.29 -11.88 5.65
CA GLY A 134 1.37 -12.59 6.35
C GLY A 134 1.30 -12.47 7.88
N LEU A 135 0.64 -11.44 8.40
CA LEU A 135 0.32 -11.29 9.82
C LEU A 135 -0.97 -12.02 10.24
N GLY A 136 -1.67 -12.64 9.29
CA GLY A 136 -2.98 -13.26 9.51
C GLY A 136 -4.15 -12.27 9.55
N LEU A 137 -3.91 -10.97 9.33
CA LEU A 137 -4.90 -9.89 9.50
C LEU A 137 -5.84 -9.79 8.29
N SER A 138 -6.67 -10.81 8.11
CA SER A 138 -7.52 -10.98 6.92
C SER A 138 -8.57 -9.87 6.78
N ALA A 139 -9.20 -9.44 7.87
CA ALA A 139 -10.16 -8.34 7.83
C ALA A 139 -9.51 -7.02 7.38
N ALA A 140 -8.28 -6.75 7.85
CA ALA A 140 -7.50 -5.59 7.41
C ALA A 140 -7.15 -5.67 5.92
N ALA A 141 -6.78 -6.86 5.43
CA ALA A 141 -6.49 -7.08 4.02
C ALA A 141 -7.73 -6.85 3.14
N VAL A 142 -8.91 -7.34 3.54
CA VAL A 142 -10.18 -7.10 2.81
C VAL A 142 -10.52 -5.61 2.77
N PHE A 143 -10.44 -4.94 3.92
CA PHE A 143 -10.67 -3.50 3.99
C PHE A 143 -9.72 -2.73 3.07
N HIS A 144 -8.43 -3.09 3.08
CA HIS A 144 -7.43 -2.50 2.21
C HIS A 144 -7.76 -2.74 0.73
N LEU A 145 -8.12 -3.96 0.33
CA LEU A 145 -8.44 -4.32 -1.07
C LEU A 145 -9.54 -3.44 -1.65
N VAL A 146 -10.62 -3.23 -0.87
CA VAL A 146 -11.75 -2.40 -1.29
C VAL A 146 -11.33 -0.93 -1.40
N GLY A 147 -10.70 -0.39 -0.35
CA GLY A 147 -10.23 1.00 -0.34
C GLY A 147 -9.23 1.29 -1.46
N HIS A 148 -8.28 0.36 -1.68
CA HIS A 148 -7.30 0.39 -2.75
C HIS A 148 -7.98 0.45 -4.12
N GLY A 149 -8.97 -0.40 -4.38
CA GLY A 149 -9.70 -0.45 -5.64
C GLY A 149 -10.31 0.91 -6.01
N PHE A 150 -11.10 1.49 -5.11
CA PHE A 150 -11.72 2.80 -5.34
C PHE A 150 -10.69 3.92 -5.50
N TYR A 151 -9.70 3.96 -4.60
CA TYR A 151 -8.67 5.00 -4.60
C TYR A 151 -7.82 4.96 -5.87
N LYS A 152 -7.34 3.79 -6.28
CA LYS A 152 -6.48 3.64 -7.45
C LYS A 152 -7.22 3.89 -8.75
N ALA A 153 -8.44 3.37 -8.89
CA ALA A 153 -9.25 3.65 -10.08
C ALA A 153 -9.42 5.17 -10.26
N THR A 154 -9.75 5.88 -9.17
CA THR A 154 -9.90 7.34 -9.17
C THR A 154 -8.61 8.06 -9.55
N LEU A 155 -7.46 7.66 -9.00
CA LEU A 155 -6.19 8.31 -9.29
C LEU A 155 -5.71 8.09 -10.74
N PHE A 156 -5.91 6.90 -11.28
CA PHE A 156 -5.57 6.64 -12.68
C PHE A 156 -6.50 7.40 -13.62
N LEU A 157 -7.82 7.34 -13.41
CA LEU A 157 -8.78 8.06 -14.26
C LEU A 157 -8.61 9.59 -14.19
N SER A 158 -8.19 10.12 -13.04
CA SER A 158 -7.94 11.56 -12.87
C SER A 158 -6.53 12.00 -13.29
N SER A 159 -5.63 11.09 -13.70
CA SER A 159 -4.21 11.40 -13.93
C SER A 159 -4.01 12.44 -15.04
N GLY A 160 -4.88 12.49 -16.05
CA GLY A 160 -4.84 13.51 -17.11
C GLY A 160 -5.06 14.92 -16.54
N SER A 161 -6.12 15.10 -15.73
CA SER A 161 -6.42 16.37 -15.06
C SER A 161 -5.36 16.76 -14.02
N ALA A 162 -4.68 15.77 -13.43
CA ALA A 162 -3.63 16.00 -12.43
C ALA A 162 -2.40 16.71 -13.01
N ILE A 163 -2.11 16.53 -14.31
CA ILE A 163 -1.03 17.26 -15.01
C ILE A 163 -1.36 18.76 -15.06
N ALA A 164 -2.58 19.10 -15.47
CA ALA A 164 -3.04 20.50 -15.51
C ALA A 164 -3.00 21.14 -14.12
N LYS A 165 -3.50 20.44 -13.10
CA LYS A 165 -3.43 20.90 -11.69
C LYS A 165 -1.99 21.09 -11.20
N ARG A 166 -1.06 20.20 -11.57
CA ARG A 166 0.37 20.35 -11.23
C ARG A 166 0.98 21.58 -11.89
N ARG A 167 0.69 21.84 -13.17
CA ARG A 167 1.15 23.04 -13.89
C ARG A 167 0.63 24.32 -13.23
N GLN A 168 -0.67 24.38 -12.92
CA GLN A 168 -1.26 25.50 -12.18
C GLN A 168 -0.60 25.71 -10.81
N LYS A 169 -0.32 24.61 -10.09
CA LYS A 169 0.35 24.69 -8.78
C LYS A 169 1.80 25.17 -8.89
N ALA A 170 2.52 24.76 -9.92
CA ALA A 170 3.89 25.20 -10.19
C ALA A 170 3.96 26.69 -10.57
N ALA A 171 2.89 27.22 -11.18
CA ALA A 171 2.76 28.65 -11.49
C ALA A 171 2.40 29.52 -10.27
N ARG A 172 2.07 28.93 -9.10
CA ARG A 172 1.80 29.70 -7.88
C ARG A 172 3.10 30.26 -7.29
N PRO A 173 3.06 31.43 -6.63
CA PRO A 173 4.20 31.94 -5.88
C PRO A 173 4.75 30.89 -4.91
N THR A 174 6.08 30.86 -4.76
CA THR A 174 6.74 30.00 -3.78
C THR A 174 6.21 30.32 -2.39
N ALA A 175 5.85 29.28 -1.63
CA ALA A 175 5.38 29.46 -0.27
C ALA A 175 6.51 30.10 0.57
N PRO A 176 6.18 30.99 1.53
CA PRO A 176 7.16 31.57 2.43
C PRO A 176 7.96 30.48 3.14
N ALA A 177 9.28 30.64 3.22
CA ALA A 177 10.12 29.71 3.95
C ALA A 177 9.74 29.72 5.45
N LEU A 178 9.41 28.53 5.99
CA LEU A 178 9.12 28.39 7.41
C LEU A 178 10.42 28.36 8.20
N THR A 179 10.43 29.04 9.35
CA THR A 179 11.54 28.91 10.31
C THR A 179 11.61 27.49 10.87
N PRO A 180 12.78 27.01 11.34
CA PRO A 180 12.91 25.68 11.94
C PRO A 180 11.91 25.41 13.07
N ALA A 181 11.64 26.42 13.92
CA ALA A 181 10.65 26.33 14.99
C ALA A 181 9.22 26.12 14.46
N ARG A 182 8.84 26.83 13.38
CA ARG A 182 7.52 26.63 12.75
C ARG A 182 7.43 25.25 12.09
N TRP A 183 8.50 24.78 11.47
CA TRP A 183 8.54 23.41 10.94
C TRP A 183 8.38 22.36 12.04
N ALA A 184 9.05 22.53 13.19
CA ALA A 184 8.88 21.64 14.33
C ALA A 184 7.43 21.64 14.83
N ALA A 185 6.80 22.81 14.97
CA ALA A 185 5.41 22.94 15.37
C ALA A 185 4.43 22.27 14.37
N VAL A 186 4.66 22.43 13.06
CA VAL A 186 3.86 21.77 12.02
C VAL A 186 3.94 20.25 12.14
N HIS A 187 5.13 19.69 12.32
CA HIS A 187 5.30 18.24 12.45
C HIS A 187 4.71 17.71 13.76
N ALA A 188 4.91 18.42 14.87
CA ALA A 188 4.30 18.05 16.15
C ALA A 188 2.77 18.01 16.03
N ALA A 189 2.16 19.06 15.49
CA ALA A 189 0.71 19.10 15.25
C ALA A 189 0.25 17.98 14.30
N ALA A 190 1.02 17.72 13.24
CA ALA A 190 0.70 16.68 12.27
C ALA A 190 0.79 15.25 12.83
N LEU A 191 1.62 15.00 13.84
CA LEU A 191 1.70 13.68 14.48
C LEU A 191 0.65 13.55 15.61
N LEU A 192 0.45 14.61 16.40
CA LEU A 192 -0.40 14.58 17.59
C LEU A 192 -1.89 14.69 17.26
N LEU A 193 -2.30 15.57 16.36
CA LEU A 193 -3.73 15.81 16.08
C LEU A 193 -4.42 14.56 15.48
N PRO A 194 -3.85 13.85 14.49
CA PRO A 194 -4.46 12.62 14.02
C PRO A 194 -4.48 11.51 15.06
N ALA A 195 -3.44 11.41 15.91
CA ALA A 195 -3.41 10.43 16.99
C ALA A 195 -4.52 10.69 18.02
N ALA A 196 -4.68 11.95 18.44
CA ALA A 196 -5.75 12.36 19.32
C ALA A 196 -7.14 12.12 18.70
N ALA A 197 -7.32 12.47 17.42
CA ALA A 197 -8.57 12.21 16.71
C ALA A 197 -8.94 10.72 16.66
N LEU A 198 -7.97 9.84 16.37
CA LEU A 198 -8.18 8.39 16.37
C LEU A 198 -8.44 7.83 17.77
N TYR A 199 -7.74 8.33 18.80
CA TYR A 199 -7.97 7.93 20.18
C TYR A 199 -9.38 8.31 20.66
N VAL A 200 -9.82 9.54 20.37
CA VAL A 200 -11.18 9.98 20.67
C VAL A 200 -12.19 9.16 19.88
N ALA A 201 -11.97 8.93 18.58
CA ALA A 201 -12.85 8.12 17.77
C ALA A 201 -12.99 6.67 18.30
N SER A 202 -11.89 6.03 18.74
CA SER A 202 -11.92 4.68 19.33
C SER A 202 -12.52 4.63 20.73
N SER A 203 -12.62 5.76 21.42
CA SER A 203 -13.36 5.88 22.69
C SER A 203 -14.88 5.95 22.47
N ILE A 204 -15.32 6.51 21.33
CA ILE A 204 -16.72 6.68 20.95
C ILE A 204 -17.27 5.41 20.27
N VAL A 205 -16.48 4.83 19.37
CA VAL A 205 -16.85 3.65 18.57
C VAL A 205 -16.09 2.43 19.09
N ARG A 206 -16.82 1.46 19.66
CA ARG A 206 -16.21 0.22 20.16
C ARG A 206 -15.80 -0.69 19.00
N LEU A 207 -14.54 -1.11 19.00
CA LEU A 207 -14.02 -2.09 18.06
C LEU A 207 -14.24 -3.53 18.61
N PRO A 208 -14.59 -4.52 17.76
CA PRO A 208 -14.74 -5.90 18.19
C PRO A 208 -13.45 -6.50 18.76
N ASN A 209 -13.55 -7.24 19.86
CA ASN A 209 -12.38 -7.76 20.58
C ASN A 209 -11.58 -8.83 19.83
N ALA A 210 -12.23 -9.59 18.95
CA ALA A 210 -11.64 -10.74 18.25
C ALA A 210 -10.56 -10.36 17.22
N GLU A 211 -10.54 -9.11 16.76
CA GLU A 211 -9.74 -8.65 15.62
C GLU A 211 -8.91 -7.39 15.95
N HIS A 212 -8.52 -7.21 17.22
CA HIS A 212 -7.75 -6.04 17.67
C HIS A 212 -6.51 -5.76 16.81
N GLY A 213 -5.80 -6.81 16.36
CA GLY A 213 -4.63 -6.66 15.49
C GLY A 213 -4.96 -6.02 14.12
N SER A 214 -6.06 -6.43 13.49
CA SER A 214 -6.50 -5.89 12.20
C SER A 214 -6.89 -4.43 12.32
N ALA A 215 -7.66 -4.09 13.37
CA ALA A 215 -8.05 -2.72 13.64
C ALA A 215 -6.82 -1.83 13.91
N GLN A 216 -5.88 -2.28 14.75
CA GLN A 216 -4.67 -1.51 15.07
C GLN A 216 -3.82 -1.21 13.85
N VAL A 217 -3.58 -2.18 12.97
CA VAL A 217 -2.78 -1.95 11.75
C VAL A 217 -3.47 -0.95 10.81
N LEU A 218 -4.79 -1.04 10.66
CA LEU A 218 -5.56 -0.06 9.89
C LEU A 218 -5.54 1.34 10.51
N LEU A 219 -5.53 1.45 11.85
CA LEU A 219 -5.42 2.73 12.55
C LEU A 219 -4.04 3.36 12.38
N VAL A 220 -2.96 2.57 12.45
CA VAL A 220 -1.59 3.05 12.21
C VAL A 220 -1.45 3.57 10.78
N PHE A 221 -2.01 2.85 9.79
CA PHE A 221 -2.00 3.30 8.40
C PHE A 221 -2.76 4.62 8.21
N THR A 222 -3.94 4.75 8.83
CA THR A 222 -4.74 5.98 8.81
C THR A 222 -4.03 7.13 9.50
N TRP A 223 -3.40 6.88 10.65
CA TRP A 223 -2.60 7.87 11.37
C TRP A 223 -1.47 8.40 10.48
N ALA A 224 -0.69 7.52 9.86
CA ALA A 224 0.42 7.91 8.99
C ALA A 224 -0.07 8.74 7.78
N THR A 225 -1.18 8.34 7.17
CA THR A 225 -1.77 9.04 6.02
C THR A 225 -2.30 10.43 6.42
N ALA A 226 -3.02 10.50 7.54
CA ALA A 226 -3.54 11.74 8.10
C ALA A 226 -2.42 12.71 8.51
N ALA A 227 -1.35 12.20 9.12
CA ALA A 227 -0.17 12.99 9.47
C ALA A 227 0.52 13.58 8.23
N ALA A 228 0.71 12.78 7.18
CA ALA A 228 1.29 13.25 5.92
C ALA A 228 0.42 14.32 5.23
N ALA A 229 -0.91 14.14 5.26
CA ALA A 229 -1.86 15.11 4.72
C ALA A 229 -1.86 16.43 5.52
N LEU A 230 -1.92 16.33 6.85
CA LEU A 230 -1.95 17.49 7.74
C LEU A 230 -0.62 18.27 7.69
N THR A 231 0.53 17.59 7.58
CA THR A 231 1.82 18.24 7.34
C THR A 231 1.77 19.09 6.06
N GLY A 232 1.25 18.54 4.97
CA GLY A 232 1.13 19.26 3.69
C GLY A 232 0.10 20.39 3.69
N TRP A 233 -0.89 20.36 4.57
CA TRP A 233 -1.86 21.42 4.81
C TRP A 233 -1.25 22.56 5.63
N LEU A 234 -0.72 22.23 6.82
CA LEU A 234 -0.15 23.21 7.75
C LEU A 234 1.14 23.85 7.23
N ALA A 235 1.91 23.16 6.39
CA ALA A 235 3.07 23.77 5.73
C ALA A 235 2.67 24.91 4.77
N ARG A 236 1.45 24.91 4.23
CA ARG A 236 0.95 25.95 3.31
C ARG A 236 0.12 27.04 4.00
N SER A 237 -0.50 26.69 5.12
CA SER A 237 -1.33 27.61 5.89
C SER A 237 -1.00 27.45 7.38
N PRO A 238 0.21 27.87 7.81
CA PRO A 238 0.63 27.72 9.19
C PRO A 238 -0.22 28.66 10.07
N GLY A 239 -0.93 28.09 11.05
CA GLY A 239 -1.70 28.88 12.00
C GLY A 239 -2.70 28.05 12.81
N ALA A 240 -3.06 28.55 13.99
CA ALA A 240 -3.98 27.88 14.91
C ALA A 240 -5.34 27.59 14.27
N ARG A 241 -5.88 28.53 13.47
CA ARG A 241 -7.15 28.33 12.74
C ARG A 241 -7.08 27.16 11.76
N ALA A 242 -5.98 27.05 11.00
CA ALA A 242 -5.81 25.95 10.04
C ALA A 242 -5.62 24.61 10.74
N ALA A 243 -4.95 24.60 11.91
CA ALA A 243 -4.80 23.42 12.76
C ALA A 243 -6.14 22.99 13.36
N LEU A 244 -6.96 23.92 13.82
CA LEU A 244 -8.30 23.65 14.36
C LEU A 244 -9.22 23.06 13.29
N ILE A 245 -9.28 23.67 12.10
CA ILE A 245 -10.05 23.14 10.96
C ILE A 245 -9.58 21.72 10.61
N GLY A 246 -8.25 21.52 10.57
CA GLY A 246 -7.67 20.20 10.35
C GLY A 246 -8.07 19.19 11.43
N ALA A 247 -8.02 19.56 12.71
CA ALA A 247 -8.38 18.70 13.83
C ALA A 247 -9.86 18.29 13.79
N VAL A 248 -10.77 19.23 13.52
CA VAL A 248 -12.21 18.95 13.41
C VAL A 248 -12.50 18.02 12.23
N ALA A 249 -11.91 18.28 11.07
CA ALA A 249 -12.07 17.44 9.89
C ALA A 249 -11.49 16.03 10.13
N LEU A 250 -10.33 15.94 10.78
CA LEU A 250 -9.71 14.67 11.13
C LEU A 250 -10.53 13.87 12.14
N LEU A 251 -11.13 14.51 13.14
CA LEU A 251 -11.99 13.84 14.12
C LEU A 251 -13.25 13.26 13.45
N ALA A 252 -13.92 14.06 12.62
CA ALA A 252 -15.09 13.58 11.87
C ALA A 252 -14.74 12.39 10.96
N ALA A 253 -13.61 12.50 10.23
CA ALA A 253 -13.12 11.41 9.39
C ALA A 253 -12.70 10.18 10.20
N ALA A 254 -12.06 10.37 11.37
CA ALA A 254 -11.64 9.29 12.25
C ALA A 254 -12.84 8.52 12.82
N ILE A 255 -13.90 9.21 13.27
CA ILE A 255 -15.13 8.56 13.76
C ILE A 255 -15.74 7.70 12.64
N GLY A 256 -15.91 8.25 11.44
CA GLY A 256 -16.44 7.50 10.30
C GLY A 256 -15.55 6.31 9.90
N TYR A 257 -14.23 6.49 9.93
CA TYR A 257 -13.27 5.44 9.62
C TYR A 257 -13.31 4.31 10.66
N VAL A 258 -13.28 4.61 11.95
CA VAL A 258 -13.33 3.61 13.02
C VAL A 258 -14.66 2.85 12.98
N ALA A 259 -15.78 3.55 12.73
CA ALA A 259 -17.09 2.93 12.53
C ALA A 259 -17.09 1.95 11.36
N LEU A 260 -16.53 2.35 10.21
CA LEU A 260 -16.44 1.49 9.05
C LEU A 260 -15.54 0.28 9.30
N VAL A 261 -14.38 0.48 9.94
CA VAL A 261 -13.48 -0.62 10.33
C VAL A 261 -14.20 -1.59 11.26
N GLY A 262 -14.89 -1.09 12.29
CA GLY A 262 -15.66 -1.91 13.22
C GLY A 262 -16.80 -2.69 12.54
N ALA A 263 -17.48 -2.07 11.57
CA ALA A 263 -18.53 -2.73 10.80
C ALA A 263 -17.96 -3.86 9.91
N VAL A 264 -16.85 -3.61 9.22
CA VAL A 264 -16.22 -4.61 8.34
C VAL A 264 -15.60 -5.76 9.14
N THR A 265 -14.88 -5.46 10.23
CA THR A 265 -14.31 -6.52 11.08
C THR A 265 -15.42 -7.32 11.76
N GLY A 266 -16.49 -6.67 12.24
CA GLY A 266 -17.65 -7.35 12.80
C GLY A 266 -18.37 -8.25 11.80
N PHE A 267 -18.52 -7.80 10.54
CA PHE A 267 -19.11 -8.58 9.47
C PHE A 267 -18.28 -9.82 9.11
N LEU A 268 -16.96 -9.71 9.10
CA LEU A 268 -16.06 -10.80 8.72
C LEU A 268 -15.70 -11.74 9.89
N ALA A 269 -15.87 -11.31 11.15
CA ALA A 269 -15.44 -12.06 12.33
C ALA A 269 -15.94 -13.51 12.41
N PRO A 270 -17.18 -13.86 12.03
CA PRO A 270 -17.65 -15.26 12.09
C PRO A 270 -16.90 -16.21 11.16
N ASP A 271 -16.39 -15.70 10.05
CA ASP A 271 -15.79 -16.50 8.97
C ASP A 271 -14.26 -16.50 8.99
N LEU A 272 -13.65 -15.75 9.92
CA LEU A 272 -12.20 -15.60 10.00
C LEU A 272 -11.61 -16.39 11.17
N PRO A 273 -10.46 -17.07 10.98
CA PRO A 273 -9.80 -17.77 12.07
C PRO A 273 -9.28 -16.76 13.11
N PRO A 274 -9.30 -17.09 14.41
CA PRO A 274 -8.72 -16.22 15.44
C PRO A 274 -7.23 -16.01 15.20
N VAL A 275 -6.78 -14.76 15.26
CA VAL A 275 -5.40 -14.39 14.94
C VAL A 275 -4.66 -13.98 16.21
N THR A 276 -3.57 -14.69 16.52
CA THR A 276 -2.57 -14.22 17.49
C THR A 276 -1.37 -13.66 16.72
N VAL A 277 -1.24 -12.34 16.67
CA VAL A 277 -0.09 -11.67 16.07
C VAL A 277 1.14 -11.90 16.97
N PRO A 278 2.21 -12.58 16.52
CA PRO A 278 3.38 -12.80 17.36
C PRO A 278 4.01 -11.47 17.81
N SER A 279 4.48 -11.37 19.05
CA SER A 279 5.09 -10.13 19.59
C SER A 279 6.26 -9.61 18.74
N ALA A 280 7.07 -10.51 18.18
CA ALA A 280 8.16 -10.19 17.24
C ALA A 280 7.67 -9.43 15.99
N SER A 281 6.44 -9.70 15.53
CA SER A 281 5.85 -9.01 14.39
C SER A 281 5.31 -7.61 14.73
N THR A 282 5.04 -7.33 16.02
CA THR A 282 4.66 -5.98 16.49
C THR A 282 5.82 -4.99 16.34
N ALA A 283 7.05 -5.40 16.69
CA ALA A 283 8.25 -4.60 16.47
C ALA A 283 8.48 -4.34 14.97
N GLY A 284 8.23 -5.33 14.12
CA GLY A 284 8.27 -5.18 12.66
C GLY A 284 7.25 -4.18 12.13
N ILE A 285 6.01 -4.19 12.63
CA ILE A 285 4.96 -3.22 12.26
C ILE A 285 5.38 -1.79 12.66
N VAL A 286 5.92 -1.60 13.87
CA VAL A 286 6.41 -0.30 14.31
C VAL A 286 7.58 0.17 13.45
N ALA A 287 8.54 -0.69 13.15
CA ALA A 287 9.67 -0.36 12.27
C ALA A 287 9.19 0.05 10.88
N VAL A 288 8.24 -0.68 10.31
CA VAL A 288 7.59 -0.33 9.02
C VAL A 288 6.89 1.03 9.11
N ALA A 289 6.12 1.29 10.16
CA ALA A 289 5.43 2.56 10.35
C ALA A 289 6.42 3.74 10.44
N VAL A 290 7.53 3.55 11.18
CA VAL A 290 8.61 4.54 11.29
C VAL A 290 9.29 4.77 9.95
N ILE A 291 9.57 3.70 9.18
CA ILE A 291 10.18 3.83 7.84
C ILE A 291 9.22 4.57 6.89
N LEU A 292 7.94 4.23 6.87
CA LEU A 292 6.94 4.91 6.04
C LEU A 292 6.80 6.38 6.45
N ALA A 293 6.73 6.68 7.75
CA ALA A 293 6.74 8.04 8.24
C ALA A 293 8.00 8.78 7.75
N THR A 294 9.18 8.18 7.90
CA THR A 294 10.45 8.76 7.44
C THR A 294 10.44 9.01 5.94
N LEU A 295 9.96 8.07 5.12
CA LEU A 295 9.84 8.22 3.67
C LEU A 295 8.86 9.32 3.27
N THR A 296 7.80 9.57 4.05
CA THR A 296 6.88 10.69 3.79
C THR A 296 7.48 12.04 4.15
N LEU A 297 8.38 12.08 5.13
CA LEU A 297 9.06 13.30 5.57
C LEU A 297 10.26 13.64 4.68
N LEU A 298 10.88 12.63 4.07
CA LEU A 298 12.10 12.78 3.28
C LEU A 298 11.98 13.81 2.13
N PRO A 299 10.91 13.84 1.30
CA PRO A 299 10.76 14.83 0.23
C PRO A 299 10.54 16.27 0.73
N ARG A 300 10.31 16.45 2.03
CA ARG A 300 10.01 17.75 2.65
C ARG A 300 11.17 18.28 3.49
N ALA A 301 12.27 17.53 3.59
CA ALA A 301 13.44 17.95 4.35
C ALA A 301 14.20 19.08 3.64
N PRO A 302 14.84 20.00 4.40
CA PRO A 302 15.69 21.03 3.80
C PRO A 302 16.80 20.41 2.96
N ALA A 303 17.06 20.98 1.78
CA ALA A 303 18.07 20.48 0.84
C ALA A 303 19.49 20.38 1.43
N ASN A 304 19.76 21.15 2.49
CA ASN A 304 21.09 21.36 3.07
C ASN A 304 21.38 20.48 4.30
N GLY A 305 20.53 19.47 4.59
CA GLY A 305 20.70 18.57 5.74
C GLY A 305 21.08 17.12 5.40
N TRP A 306 21.31 16.31 6.43
CA TRP A 306 21.48 14.84 6.32
C TRP A 306 20.36 14.18 5.50
N PHE A 307 19.11 14.55 5.75
CA PHE A 307 17.94 14.05 5.02
C PHE A 307 17.97 14.43 3.53
N GLY A 308 18.42 15.64 3.18
CA GLY A 308 18.60 16.04 1.79
C GLY A 308 19.68 15.24 1.06
N ARG A 309 20.77 14.88 1.76
CA ARG A 309 21.81 13.97 1.22
C ARG A 309 21.28 12.55 1.02
N LEU A 310 20.55 12.02 2.00
CA LEU A 310 19.90 10.71 1.90
C LEU A 310 18.89 10.67 0.76
N GLN A 311 18.07 11.71 0.59
CA GLN A 311 17.13 11.84 -0.51
C GLN A 311 17.84 11.83 -1.86
N ARG A 312 18.94 12.58 -2.03
CA ARG A 312 19.72 12.58 -3.27
C ARG A 312 20.36 11.22 -3.55
N ALA A 313 20.89 10.56 -2.53
CA ALA A 313 21.49 9.24 -2.68
C ALA A 313 20.45 8.17 -3.06
N LEU A 314 19.29 8.17 -2.41
CA LEU A 314 18.16 7.30 -2.75
C LEU A 314 17.64 7.60 -4.15
N TYR A 315 17.51 8.89 -4.49
CA TYR A 315 17.09 9.33 -5.82
C TYR A 315 18.02 8.81 -6.92
N ALA A 316 19.33 9.02 -6.77
CA ALA A 316 20.33 8.55 -7.72
C ALA A 316 20.31 7.02 -7.87
N LYS A 317 20.30 6.28 -6.76
CA LYS A 317 20.29 4.81 -6.79
C LYS A 317 19.02 4.24 -7.42
N ALA A 318 17.84 4.77 -7.09
CA ALA A 318 16.60 4.28 -7.66
C ALA A 318 16.34 4.76 -9.10
N LEU A 319 16.91 5.89 -9.53
CA LEU A 319 16.90 6.30 -10.94
C LEU A 319 17.70 5.32 -11.82
N VAL A 320 18.85 4.86 -11.33
CA VAL A 320 19.68 3.84 -11.99
C VAL A 320 18.98 2.48 -12.02
N ALA A 321 18.39 2.05 -10.90
CA ALA A 321 17.68 0.77 -10.82
C ALA A 321 16.37 0.73 -11.62
N GLY A 322 15.76 1.88 -11.91
CA GLY A 322 14.48 2.00 -12.60
C GLY A 322 14.56 2.09 -14.13
N HIS A 323 15.76 2.10 -14.72
CA HIS A 323 15.93 2.04 -16.17
C HIS A 323 15.69 0.62 -16.66
N VAL A 324 14.50 0.39 -17.23
CA VAL A 324 14.28 -0.74 -18.14
C VAL A 324 14.79 -0.26 -19.51
N PRO A 325 15.80 -0.89 -20.12
CA PRO A 325 16.21 -0.53 -21.47
C PRO A 325 14.99 -0.59 -22.38
N ALA A 326 14.66 0.51 -23.03
CA ALA A 326 13.70 0.46 -24.12
C ALA A 326 14.29 -0.50 -25.15
N THR A 327 13.61 -1.62 -25.43
CA THR A 327 13.88 -2.37 -26.66
C THR A 327 13.69 -1.37 -27.79
N ARG A 328 14.77 -0.96 -28.46
CA ARG A 328 14.64 -0.21 -29.71
C ARG A 328 13.62 -0.98 -30.55
N PRO A 329 12.57 -0.34 -31.08
CA PRO A 329 11.82 -0.94 -32.16
C PRO A 329 12.87 -1.40 -33.17
N GLN A 330 12.89 -2.70 -33.50
CA GLN A 330 13.60 -3.11 -34.70
C GLN A 330 13.07 -2.20 -35.79
N GLN A 331 13.98 -1.45 -36.43
CA GLN A 331 13.64 -0.76 -37.66
C GLN A 331 13.13 -1.85 -38.59
N THR A 332 11.81 -1.94 -38.75
CA THR A 332 11.24 -2.69 -39.85
C THR A 332 11.87 -2.06 -41.09
N PRO A 333 12.60 -2.84 -41.91
CA PRO A 333 13.21 -2.29 -43.10
C PRO A 333 12.13 -1.55 -43.89
N ASN A 334 12.44 -0.32 -44.29
CA ASN A 334 11.59 0.52 -45.11
C ASN A 334 11.00 -0.32 -46.24
N THR A 335 9.76 -0.76 -46.09
CA THR A 335 8.95 -1.13 -47.24
C THR A 335 8.65 0.19 -47.91
N GLN A 336 9.51 0.53 -48.88
CA GLN A 336 9.20 1.54 -49.86
C GLN A 336 7.85 1.15 -50.47
N LEU A 337 6.81 1.93 -50.19
CA LEU A 337 5.57 1.89 -50.94
C LEU A 337 5.88 2.49 -52.31
N THR A 338 6.46 1.69 -53.19
CA THR A 338 6.61 1.98 -54.62
C THR A 338 5.38 1.43 -55.36
N GLY A 339 4.62 2.34 -55.96
CA GLY A 339 3.61 2.06 -57.00
C GLY A 339 2.18 1.85 -56.47
N ALA A 340 1.12 2.42 -57.05
CA ALA A 340 0.99 3.27 -58.22
C ALA A 340 -0.34 4.03 -58.12
N LEU A 341 -0.32 5.31 -58.48
CA LEU A 341 -1.50 6.01 -58.99
C LEU A 341 -1.61 5.63 -60.47
N GLN A 342 -2.54 4.73 -60.80
CA GLN A 342 -3.26 4.67 -62.08
C GLN A 342 -4.66 4.12 -61.78
#